data_AF-A0A0M3KKY0-F1
#
_entry.id   AF-A0A0M3KKY0-F1
#
_cell.length_a   1.000
_cell.length_b   1.000
_cell.length_c   1.000
_cell.angle_alpha   90.00
_cell.angle_beta   90.00
_cell.angle_gamma   90.00
#
_symmetry.space_group_name_H-M   'P 1'
#
loop_
_entity.id
_entity.type
_entity.pdbx_description
1 polymer ?
#
loop_
_entity_poly.entity_id
_entity_poly.type
_entity_poly.pdbx_seq_one_letter_code
_entity_poly.pdbx_strand_id
1 'polypeptide(L)'
;DEPQGTSPISRLFAEQLDPRLAANGLRLIGLERKLKALKARLHEAEKIDPEGFIKELDARVSHVEGTHCAKKEFQCGGYDQECISDLFVCDGHKDCHNGHDEAEDVCDTSPVKPGNIFSGTSHWHDCLLRSDHVTRVVIKGTIRRNYFKSRIWVRAQIESDLIHDGKKELSDFDSKGYYNFANRRLVLIPIAQDDKHLSVICDFDRGDSRRASCHRVLEGTLHQCANLSVHLQGHH
;
A
#
# COMPACT_ATOMS: atom_id res chain seq x y z
N ASP A 1 -22.00 -42.69 71.46
CA ASP A 1 -22.12 -41.41 70.77
C ASP A 1 -22.07 -41.57 69.26
N GLU A 2 -23.08 -40.98 68.65
CA GLU A 2 -23.41 -40.99 67.23
C GLU A 2 -22.24 -40.68 66.28
N PRO A 3 -22.25 -41.27 65.06
CA PRO A 3 -21.43 -40.82 63.95
C PRO A 3 -22.06 -39.56 63.33
N GLN A 4 -21.39 -38.41 63.37
CA GLN A 4 -21.81 -37.26 62.57
C GLN A 4 -21.49 -37.51 61.10
N GLY A 5 -22.56 -37.70 60.33
CA GLY A 5 -22.54 -38.11 58.94
C GLY A 5 -21.95 -37.05 58.01
N THR A 6 -20.96 -37.47 57.24
CA THR A 6 -20.73 -36.87 55.92
C THR A 6 -21.95 -37.16 55.05
N SER A 7 -22.64 -36.09 54.63
CA SER A 7 -23.80 -36.12 53.74
C SER A 7 -23.62 -37.14 52.59
N PRO A 8 -24.60 -38.01 52.32
CA PRO A 8 -24.52 -38.97 51.21
C PRO A 8 -24.46 -38.27 49.84
N ILE A 9 -24.82 -36.98 49.78
CA ILE A 9 -24.86 -36.19 48.56
C ILE A 9 -23.42 -35.85 48.08
N SER A 10 -22.45 -35.68 48.99
CA SER A 10 -21.07 -35.38 48.59
C SER A 10 -20.28 -36.59 48.08
N ARG A 11 -20.78 -37.83 48.31
CA ARG A 11 -20.24 -39.05 47.70
C ARG A 11 -20.91 -39.42 46.37
N LEU A 12 -22.15 -38.98 46.14
CA LEU A 12 -22.93 -39.32 44.94
C LEU A 12 -22.51 -38.56 43.67
N PHE A 13 -21.75 -37.46 43.76
CA PHE A 13 -21.22 -36.75 42.60
C PHE A 13 -19.79 -37.13 42.22
N ALA A 14 -19.14 -38.03 42.98
CA ALA A 14 -17.75 -38.43 42.75
C ALA A 14 -17.61 -39.68 41.84
N GLU A 15 -18.69 -40.41 41.56
CA GLU A 15 -18.67 -41.64 40.76
C GLU A 15 -19.51 -41.49 39.49
N GLN A 16 -18.85 -41.01 38.43
CA GLN A 16 -19.08 -41.26 36.99
C GLN A 16 -18.82 -40.00 36.17
N LEU A 17 -17.59 -39.49 36.18
CA LEU A 17 -17.07 -39.07 34.89
C LEU A 17 -16.90 -40.37 34.09
N ASP A 18 -17.84 -40.63 33.17
CA ASP A 18 -17.71 -41.71 32.21
C ASP A 18 -16.28 -41.66 31.63
N PRO A 19 -15.47 -42.72 31.73
CA PRO A 19 -14.07 -42.70 31.28
C PRO A 19 -13.96 -42.28 29.81
N ARG A 20 -15.01 -42.50 29.01
CA ARG A 20 -15.10 -42.01 27.63
C ARG A 20 -15.21 -40.48 27.58
N LEU A 21 -15.98 -39.88 28.47
CA LEU A 21 -16.15 -38.43 28.58
C LEU A 21 -14.86 -37.75 29.04
N ALA A 22 -14.17 -38.34 30.03
CA ALA A 22 -12.85 -37.87 30.49
C ALA A 22 -11.79 -37.95 29.37
N ALA A 23 -11.72 -39.06 28.64
CA ALA A 23 -10.82 -39.23 27.51
C ALA A 23 -11.11 -38.24 26.36
N ASN A 24 -12.40 -37.99 26.08
CA ASN A 24 -12.81 -36.96 25.11
C ASN A 24 -12.42 -35.55 25.57
N GLY A 25 -12.55 -35.23 26.87
CA GLY A 25 -12.10 -33.96 27.44
C GLY A 25 -10.60 -33.72 27.24
N LEU A 26 -9.76 -34.73 27.51
CA LEU A 26 -8.31 -34.65 27.24
C LEU A 26 -8.00 -34.44 25.75
N ARG A 27 -8.77 -35.08 24.86
CA ARG A 27 -8.64 -34.90 23.41
C ARG A 27 -8.98 -33.47 22.98
N LEU A 28 -10.02 -32.86 23.54
CA LEU A 28 -10.40 -31.46 23.29
C LEU A 28 -9.30 -30.49 23.74
N ILE A 29 -8.74 -30.68 24.94
CA ILE A 29 -7.60 -29.87 25.43
C ILE A 29 -6.40 -30.00 24.49
N GLY A 30 -6.14 -31.21 23.98
CA GLY A 30 -5.09 -31.45 23.00
C GLY A 30 -5.32 -30.70 21.67
N LEU A 31 -6.56 -30.69 21.17
CA LEU A 31 -6.94 -29.96 19.96
C LEU A 31 -6.85 -28.44 20.15
N GLU A 32 -7.27 -27.92 21.29
CA GLU A 32 -7.20 -26.50 21.60
C GLU A 32 -5.74 -26.00 21.60
N ARG A 33 -4.83 -26.77 22.21
CA ARG A 33 -3.38 -26.47 22.16
C ARG A 33 -2.83 -26.46 20.73
N LYS A 34 -3.23 -27.45 19.92
CA LYS A 34 -2.83 -27.53 18.51
C LYS A 34 -3.38 -26.34 17.72
N LEU A 35 -4.63 -25.94 17.95
CA LEU A 35 -5.25 -24.81 17.28
C LEU A 35 -4.57 -23.49 17.65
N LYS A 36 -4.22 -23.30 18.93
CA LYS A 36 -3.43 -22.14 19.38
C LYS A 36 -2.05 -22.09 18.73
N ALA A 37 -1.34 -23.22 18.67
CA ALA A 37 -0.04 -23.32 18.02
C ALA A 37 -0.14 -23.09 16.50
N LEU A 38 -1.18 -23.62 15.85
CA LEU A 38 -1.43 -23.42 14.42
C LEU A 38 -1.74 -21.95 14.12
N LYS A 39 -2.55 -21.28 14.95
CA LYS A 39 -2.84 -19.85 14.83
C LYS A 39 -1.56 -19.01 14.93
N ALA A 40 -0.68 -19.32 15.87
CA ALA A 40 0.61 -18.63 15.99
C ALA A 40 1.50 -18.84 14.75
N ARG A 41 1.56 -20.08 14.23
CA ARG A 41 2.31 -20.38 13.00
C ARG A 41 1.73 -19.67 11.78
N LEU A 42 0.40 -19.60 11.68
CA LEU A 42 -0.28 -18.90 10.59
C LEU A 42 0.04 -17.40 10.62
N HIS A 43 0.03 -16.78 11.80
CA HIS A 43 0.40 -15.37 11.96
C HIS A 43 1.85 -15.08 11.58
N GLU A 44 2.79 -15.99 11.86
CA GLU A 44 4.17 -15.83 11.39
C GLU A 44 4.30 -16.06 9.88
N ALA A 45 3.55 -17.00 9.32
CA ALA A 45 3.52 -17.26 7.88
C ALA A 45 2.93 -16.07 7.10
N GLU A 46 1.91 -15.41 7.63
CA GLU A 46 1.27 -14.23 7.02
C GLU A 46 2.24 -13.04 6.86
N LYS A 47 3.32 -12.98 7.65
CA LYS A 47 4.37 -11.96 7.49
C LYS A 47 5.20 -12.17 6.23
N ILE A 48 5.16 -13.37 5.64
CA ILE A 48 5.94 -13.73 4.46
C ILE A 48 4.96 -13.83 3.29
N ASP A 49 5.02 -12.83 2.40
CA ASP A 49 4.29 -12.82 1.14
C ASP A 49 5.24 -13.19 -0.02
N PRO A 50 5.31 -14.48 -0.41
CA PRO A 50 6.21 -14.91 -1.48
C PRO A 50 5.78 -14.37 -2.84
N GLU A 51 4.49 -14.19 -3.11
CA GLU A 51 4.01 -13.65 -4.38
C GLU A 51 4.34 -12.16 -4.50
N GLY A 52 4.12 -11.39 -3.42
CA GLY A 52 4.53 -9.99 -3.36
C GLY A 52 6.03 -9.80 -3.55
N PHE A 53 6.86 -10.68 -2.97
CA PHE A 53 8.30 -10.66 -3.16
C PHE A 53 8.71 -10.90 -4.62
N ILE A 54 8.09 -11.86 -5.31
CA ILE A 54 8.36 -12.12 -6.73
C ILE A 54 7.96 -10.91 -7.58
N LYS A 55 6.78 -10.32 -7.32
CA LYS A 55 6.33 -9.11 -8.03
C LYS A 55 7.27 -7.93 -7.83
N GLU A 56 7.80 -7.75 -6.62
CA GLU A 56 8.80 -6.72 -6.36
C GLU A 56 10.09 -6.96 -7.14
N LEU A 57 10.58 -8.20 -7.18
CA LEU A 57 11.76 -8.54 -7.97
C LEU A 57 11.53 -8.30 -9.46
N ASP A 58 10.40 -8.74 -10.00
CA ASP A 58 10.02 -8.55 -11.39
C ASP A 58 9.94 -7.06 -11.78
N ALA A 59 9.30 -6.24 -10.94
CA ALA A 59 9.24 -4.79 -11.14
C ALA A 59 10.64 -4.15 -11.14
N ARG A 60 11.53 -4.58 -10.24
CA ARG A 60 12.91 -4.07 -10.16
C ARG A 60 13.75 -4.47 -11.37
N VAL A 61 13.61 -5.71 -11.85
CA VAL A 61 14.30 -6.20 -13.05
C VAL A 61 13.79 -5.43 -14.27
N SER A 62 12.47 -5.35 -14.44
CA SER A 62 11.83 -4.61 -15.53
C SER A 62 12.24 -3.13 -15.58
N HIS A 63 12.41 -2.49 -14.42
CA HIS A 63 12.91 -1.11 -14.35
C HIS A 63 14.33 -0.96 -14.90
N VAL A 64 15.21 -1.94 -14.66
CA VAL A 64 16.61 -1.92 -15.14
C VAL A 64 16.70 -2.29 -16.62
N GLU A 65 15.90 -3.26 -17.07
CA GLU A 65 15.84 -3.67 -18.47
C GLU A 65 15.24 -2.57 -19.36
N GLY A 66 14.26 -1.84 -18.83
CA GLY A 66 13.51 -0.83 -19.57
C GLY A 66 12.41 -1.44 -20.42
N THR A 67 11.43 -0.61 -20.82
CA THR A 67 10.22 -1.09 -21.50
C THR A 67 10.38 -1.29 -23.00
N HIS A 68 11.51 -0.87 -23.57
CA HIS A 68 11.78 -0.77 -25.01
C HIS A 68 10.75 0.06 -25.81
N CYS A 69 9.85 0.77 -25.15
CA CYS A 69 8.89 1.70 -25.75
C CYS A 69 9.37 3.15 -25.66
N ALA A 70 8.81 4.03 -26.48
CA ALA A 70 9.10 5.45 -26.40
C ALA A 70 8.51 6.07 -25.12
N LYS A 71 8.88 7.32 -24.85
CA LYS A 71 8.29 8.07 -23.73
C LYS A 71 6.79 8.23 -23.96
N LYS A 72 5.98 8.03 -22.91
CA LYS A 72 4.50 8.09 -22.93
C LYS A 72 3.84 6.94 -23.71
N GLU A 73 4.55 5.84 -23.87
CA GLU A 73 3.99 4.58 -24.35
C GLU A 73 3.97 3.55 -23.23
N PHE A 74 3.09 2.57 -23.37
CA PHE A 74 2.90 1.43 -22.49
C PHE A 74 3.32 0.15 -23.21
N GLN A 75 4.08 -0.69 -22.52
CA GLN A 75 4.49 -2.01 -23.01
C GLN A 75 3.41 -3.02 -22.67
N CYS A 76 2.80 -3.62 -23.70
CA CYS A 76 1.76 -4.63 -23.54
C CYS A 76 2.27 -5.94 -22.92
N GLY A 77 3.59 -6.16 -22.91
CA GLY A 77 4.21 -7.35 -22.36
C GLY A 77 3.96 -8.59 -23.22
N GLY A 78 4.40 -9.75 -22.74
CA GLY A 78 4.34 -10.99 -23.50
C GLY A 78 5.50 -11.15 -24.48
N TYR A 79 5.29 -11.96 -25.53
CA TYR A 79 6.33 -12.31 -26.50
C TYR A 79 6.54 -11.24 -27.58
N ASP A 80 5.49 -10.47 -27.88
CA ASP A 80 5.53 -9.40 -28.86
C ASP A 80 5.85 -8.09 -28.15
N GLN A 81 6.89 -7.39 -28.58
CA GLN A 81 7.22 -6.05 -28.08
C GLN A 81 6.25 -5.02 -28.67
N GLU A 82 5.02 -5.02 -28.17
CA GLU A 82 3.98 -4.08 -28.58
C GLU A 82 3.94 -2.86 -27.65
N CYS A 83 3.95 -1.68 -28.25
CA CYS A 83 3.87 -0.40 -27.55
C CYS A 83 2.62 0.36 -27.99
N ILE A 84 1.80 0.76 -27.04
CA ILE A 84 0.62 1.59 -27.27
C ILE A 84 0.73 2.93 -26.54
N SER A 85 -0.10 3.91 -26.88
CA SER A 85 -0.12 5.19 -26.16
C SER A 85 -0.54 5.02 -24.70
N ASP A 86 0.07 5.76 -23.79
CA ASP A 86 -0.36 5.80 -22.39
C ASP A 86 -1.80 6.31 -22.18
N LEU A 87 -2.42 6.89 -23.22
CA LEU A 87 -3.81 7.33 -23.22
C LEU A 87 -4.81 6.18 -23.44
N PHE A 88 -4.37 5.04 -23.96
CA PHE A 88 -5.23 3.88 -24.19
C PHE A 88 -5.30 2.93 -22.99
N VAL A 89 -4.33 3.00 -22.09
CA VAL A 89 -4.32 2.15 -20.89
C VAL A 89 -5.52 2.44 -19.98
N CYS A 90 -6.31 1.42 -19.68
CA CYS A 90 -7.49 1.48 -18.79
C CYS A 90 -8.57 2.46 -19.26
N ASP A 91 -8.73 2.61 -20.57
CA ASP A 91 -9.75 3.45 -21.18
C ASP A 91 -11.10 2.72 -21.38
N GLY A 92 -11.08 1.39 -21.31
CA GLY A 92 -12.22 0.49 -21.47
C GLY A 92 -12.26 -0.25 -22.82
N HIS A 93 -11.27 -0.03 -23.69
CA HIS A 93 -11.06 -0.73 -24.95
C HIS A 93 -9.77 -1.55 -24.86
N LYS A 94 -9.75 -2.72 -25.51
CA LYS A 94 -8.54 -3.55 -25.58
C LYS A 94 -7.73 -3.11 -26.79
N ASP A 95 -6.63 -2.42 -26.55
CA ASP A 95 -5.71 -1.94 -27.57
C ASP A 95 -4.47 -2.82 -27.71
N CYS A 96 -4.02 -3.47 -26.63
CA CYS A 96 -3.02 -4.53 -26.75
C CYS A 96 -3.62 -5.79 -27.37
N HIS A 97 -2.85 -6.53 -28.18
CA HIS A 97 -3.31 -7.81 -28.75
C HIS A 97 -3.64 -8.85 -27.67
N ASN A 98 -2.92 -8.81 -26.55
CA ASN A 98 -3.16 -9.66 -25.39
C ASN A 98 -4.20 -9.07 -24.39
N GLY A 99 -4.64 -7.82 -24.61
CA GLY A 99 -5.56 -7.09 -23.73
C GLY A 99 -4.98 -6.69 -22.37
N HIS A 100 -3.65 -6.67 -22.21
CA HIS A 100 -2.97 -6.38 -20.96
C HIS A 100 -3.19 -4.94 -20.45
N ASP A 101 -3.41 -4.00 -21.37
CA ASP A 101 -3.77 -2.61 -21.09
C ASP A 101 -5.09 -2.45 -20.30
N GLU A 102 -5.94 -3.48 -20.32
CA GLU A 102 -7.22 -3.53 -19.58
C GLU A 102 -7.22 -4.59 -18.46
N ALA A 103 -6.04 -5.11 -18.09
CA ALA A 103 -5.92 -6.08 -17.01
C ALA A 103 -6.23 -5.45 -15.64
N GLU A 104 -6.80 -6.25 -14.71
CA GLU A 104 -7.26 -5.75 -13.41
C GLU A 104 -6.13 -5.19 -12.54
N ASP A 105 -4.94 -5.78 -12.63
CA ASP A 105 -3.73 -5.37 -11.91
C ASP A 105 -3.09 -4.10 -12.50
N VAL A 106 -3.19 -3.90 -13.82
CA VAL A 106 -2.79 -2.66 -14.50
C VAL A 106 -3.74 -1.52 -14.14
N CYS A 107 -5.05 -1.80 -14.15
CA CYS A 107 -6.11 -0.84 -13.87
C CYS A 107 -6.49 -0.70 -12.38
N ASP A 108 -5.63 -1.17 -11.48
CA ASP A 108 -5.84 -1.07 -10.04
C ASP A 108 -5.93 0.38 -9.59
N THR A 109 -7.05 0.72 -8.95
CA THR A 109 -7.33 2.07 -8.43
C THR A 109 -6.88 2.24 -6.97
N SER A 110 -6.45 1.16 -6.32
CA SER A 110 -6.04 1.14 -4.92
C SER A 110 -4.94 2.14 -4.56
N PRO A 111 -3.91 2.43 -5.39
CA PRO A 111 -2.89 3.42 -5.07
C PRO A 111 -3.44 4.80 -4.71
N VAL A 112 -4.55 5.20 -5.33
CA VAL A 112 -5.16 6.52 -5.17
C VAL A 112 -6.55 6.46 -4.55
N LYS A 113 -6.84 5.41 -3.79
CA LYS A 113 -8.10 5.35 -3.05
C LYS A 113 -8.20 6.51 -2.04
N PRO A 114 -9.32 7.25 -2.00
CA PRO A 114 -9.53 8.29 -0.98
C PRO A 114 -9.39 7.72 0.43
N GLY A 115 -8.71 8.46 1.29
CA GLY A 115 -8.38 8.03 2.66
C GLY A 115 -7.01 7.34 2.77
N ASN A 116 -6.38 6.93 1.67
CA ASN A 116 -5.01 6.44 1.73
C ASN A 116 -4.05 7.53 2.24
N ILE A 117 -3.17 7.14 3.14
CA ILE A 117 -2.10 7.99 3.68
C ILE A 117 -0.77 7.30 3.40
N PHE A 118 0.06 7.92 2.58
CA PHE A 118 1.41 7.44 2.31
C PHE A 118 2.41 8.26 3.11
N SER A 119 3.22 7.61 3.94
CA SER A 119 4.19 8.27 4.81
C SER A 119 5.60 7.83 4.46
N GLY A 120 6.56 8.76 4.54
CA GLY A 120 7.96 8.46 4.27
C GLY A 120 8.89 9.59 4.69
N THR A 121 10.18 9.31 4.77
CA THR A 121 11.20 10.34 5.03
C THR A 121 11.59 11.02 3.72
N SER A 122 11.53 12.34 3.69
CA SER A 122 11.98 13.18 2.58
C SER A 122 13.41 13.63 2.83
N HIS A 123 14.32 13.18 1.97
CA HIS A 123 15.74 13.53 1.99
C HIS A 123 16.01 14.65 0.98
N TRP A 124 16.24 15.86 1.48
CA TRP A 124 16.43 17.06 0.66
C TRP A 124 17.89 17.25 0.29
N HIS A 125 18.15 17.57 -0.97
CA HIS A 125 19.50 17.80 -1.47
C HIS A 125 19.62 19.05 -2.34
N ASP A 126 18.51 19.72 -2.68
CA ASP A 126 18.51 20.94 -3.50
C ASP A 126 17.24 21.81 -3.23
N CYS A 127 17.18 22.98 -3.87
CA CYS A 127 16.06 23.94 -3.95
C CYS A 127 15.66 24.63 -2.65
N LEU A 128 15.49 23.88 -1.55
CA LEU A 128 15.14 24.40 -0.23
C LEU A 128 16.08 23.83 0.83
N LEU A 129 16.51 24.68 1.76
CA LEU A 129 17.28 24.27 2.93
C LEU A 129 16.34 23.66 3.98
N ARG A 130 16.13 22.35 3.90
CA ARG A 130 15.35 21.58 4.87
C ARG A 130 16.17 20.40 5.36
N SER A 131 16.12 20.14 6.67
CA SER A 131 16.61 18.87 7.22
C SER A 131 15.68 17.74 6.81
N ASP A 132 16.17 16.50 6.86
CA ASP A 132 15.32 15.31 6.68
C ASP A 132 14.11 15.34 7.62
N HIS A 133 12.93 15.05 7.07
CA HIS A 133 11.67 15.05 7.81
C HIS A 133 10.69 14.05 7.22
N VAL A 134 9.67 13.72 8.00
CA VAL A 134 8.57 12.89 7.53
C VAL A 134 7.64 13.73 6.66
N THR A 135 7.30 13.21 5.49
CA THR A 135 6.24 13.71 4.62
C THR A 135 5.09 12.71 4.57
N ARG A 136 3.85 13.20 4.66
CA ARG A 136 2.64 12.41 4.44
C ARG A 136 1.89 12.92 3.22
N VAL A 137 1.51 12.02 2.33
CA VAL A 137 0.63 12.26 1.18
C VAL A 137 -0.74 11.68 1.51
N VAL A 138 -1.71 12.55 1.77
CA VAL A 138 -3.08 12.18 2.16
C VAL A 138 -4.00 12.33 0.96
N ILE A 139 -4.53 11.22 0.43
CA ILE A 139 -5.46 11.27 -0.69
C ILE A 139 -6.84 11.71 -0.18
N LYS A 140 -7.23 12.95 -0.48
CA LYS A 140 -8.51 13.54 -0.03
C LYS A 140 -9.70 13.08 -0.87
N GLY A 141 -9.50 12.91 -2.18
CA GLY A 141 -10.58 12.52 -3.07
C GLY A 141 -10.11 12.29 -4.49
N THR A 142 -10.89 11.49 -5.23
CA THR A 142 -10.57 11.11 -6.61
C THR A 142 -11.78 11.14 -7.51
N ILE A 143 -11.56 11.45 -8.78
CA ILE A 143 -12.60 11.48 -9.82
C ILE A 143 -12.05 10.75 -11.06
N ARG A 144 -12.68 9.64 -11.44
CA ARG A 144 -12.45 8.98 -12.73
C ARG A 144 -13.57 9.40 -13.68
N ARG A 145 -13.22 9.99 -14.82
CA ARG A 145 -14.22 10.48 -15.78
C ARG A 145 -14.66 9.33 -16.68
N ASN A 146 -15.96 9.19 -16.89
CA ASN A 146 -16.48 8.09 -17.73
C ASN A 146 -16.01 8.15 -19.19
N TYR A 147 -15.77 9.35 -19.71
CA TYR A 147 -15.30 9.60 -21.07
C TYR A 147 -13.76 9.60 -21.21
N PHE A 148 -13.02 9.54 -20.10
CA PHE A 148 -11.56 9.55 -20.10
C PHE A 148 -11.06 8.79 -18.87
N LYS A 149 -11.05 7.46 -19.00
CA LYS A 149 -10.81 6.54 -17.88
C LYS A 149 -9.34 6.22 -17.66
N SER A 150 -8.47 6.54 -18.62
CA SER A 150 -7.03 6.30 -18.60
C SER A 150 -6.29 7.10 -17.51
N ARG A 151 -6.96 8.07 -16.88
CA ARG A 151 -6.44 8.83 -15.74
C ARG A 151 -7.47 8.91 -14.63
N ILE A 152 -6.99 8.97 -13.40
CA ILE A 152 -7.78 9.36 -12.22
C ILE A 152 -7.34 10.75 -11.80
N TRP A 153 -8.27 11.69 -11.70
CA TRP A 153 -7.99 13.01 -11.14
C TRP A 153 -7.96 12.93 -9.62
N VAL A 154 -6.92 13.47 -9.00
CA VAL A 154 -6.66 13.32 -7.57
C VAL A 154 -6.59 14.69 -6.90
N ARG A 155 -7.21 14.81 -5.72
CA ARG A 155 -6.95 15.86 -4.75
C ARG A 155 -6.30 15.23 -3.52
N ALA A 156 -5.22 15.84 -3.06
CA ALA A 156 -4.46 15.34 -1.93
C ALA A 156 -3.93 16.49 -1.08
N GLN A 157 -3.64 16.21 0.19
CA GLN A 157 -2.92 17.12 1.06
C GLN A 157 -1.54 16.55 1.34
N ILE A 158 -0.54 17.42 1.28
CA ILE A 158 0.84 17.07 1.60
C ILE A 158 1.14 17.69 2.95
N GLU A 159 1.57 16.87 3.90
CA GLU A 159 1.98 17.28 5.23
C GLU A 159 3.47 17.02 5.41
N SER A 160 4.17 17.88 6.14
CA SER A 160 5.60 17.78 6.42
C SER A 160 5.86 18.16 7.87
N ASP A 161 6.47 17.23 8.63
CA ASP A 161 6.82 17.43 10.04
C ASP A 161 8.17 18.15 10.12
N LEU A 162 8.17 19.48 10.04
CA LEU A 162 9.37 20.30 10.03
C LEU A 162 9.83 20.67 11.45
N ILE A 163 11.08 21.10 11.56
CA ILE A 163 11.62 21.69 12.79
C ILE A 163 12.03 23.13 12.47
N HIS A 164 11.41 24.08 13.14
CA HIS A 164 11.74 25.51 13.05
C HIS A 164 12.05 26.05 14.45
N ASP A 165 13.21 26.68 14.63
CA ASP A 165 13.70 27.19 15.93
C ASP A 165 13.62 26.19 17.08
N GLY A 166 13.92 24.91 16.79
CA GLY A 166 13.87 23.81 17.76
C GLY A 166 12.47 23.34 18.15
N LYS A 167 11.41 23.89 17.55
CA LYS A 167 10.02 23.44 17.74
C LYS A 167 9.56 22.64 16.52
N LYS A 168 8.79 21.59 16.77
CA LYS A 168 8.11 20.84 15.70
C LYS A 168 6.97 21.70 15.15
N GLU A 169 6.96 21.87 13.84
CA GLU A 169 5.94 22.62 13.11
C GLU A 169 5.42 21.74 11.97
N LEU A 170 4.10 21.67 11.85
CA LEU A 170 3.46 20.99 10.74
C LEU A 170 3.30 21.99 9.59
N SER A 171 3.96 21.74 8.47
CA SER A 171 3.72 22.46 7.22
C SER A 171 2.85 21.60 6.32
N ASP A 172 1.69 22.11 5.92
CA ASP A 172 0.79 21.41 5.03
C ASP A 172 0.28 22.29 3.88
N PHE A 173 -0.06 21.65 2.77
CA PHE A 173 -0.67 22.31 1.63
C PHE A 173 -1.58 21.37 0.83
N ASP A 174 -2.62 21.94 0.24
CA ASP A 174 -3.48 21.25 -0.70
C ASP A 174 -2.86 21.17 -2.09
N SER A 175 -3.05 20.01 -2.72
CA SER A 175 -2.55 19.69 -4.04
C SER A 175 -3.63 19.05 -4.92
N LYS A 176 -3.46 19.20 -6.23
CA LYS A 176 -4.30 18.57 -7.25
C LYS A 176 -3.41 17.92 -8.31
N GLY A 177 -3.91 16.90 -8.96
CA GLY A 177 -3.23 16.32 -10.11
C GLY A 177 -3.92 15.06 -10.60
N TYR A 178 -3.13 14.07 -10.98
CA TYR A 178 -3.68 12.85 -11.59
C TYR A 178 -2.80 11.64 -11.33
N TYR A 179 -3.43 10.47 -11.44
CA TYR A 179 -2.78 9.17 -11.52
C TYR A 179 -2.85 8.63 -12.95
N ASN A 180 -1.73 8.11 -13.44
CA ASN A 180 -1.58 7.49 -14.75
C ASN A 180 -1.34 5.99 -14.57
N PHE A 181 -2.22 5.16 -15.13
CA PHE A 181 -2.13 3.70 -15.04
C PHE A 181 -0.92 3.16 -15.80
N ALA A 182 -0.62 3.70 -16.98
CA ALA A 182 0.42 3.18 -17.87
C ALA A 182 1.81 3.10 -17.22
N ASN A 183 2.16 4.07 -16.39
CA ASN A 183 3.43 4.11 -15.68
C ASN A 183 3.26 4.12 -14.16
N ARG A 184 2.06 3.81 -13.67
CA ARG A 184 1.70 3.80 -12.24
C ARG A 184 2.19 5.04 -11.49
N ARG A 185 2.03 6.22 -12.12
CA ARG A 185 2.56 7.51 -11.62
C ARG A 185 1.46 8.39 -11.07
N LEU A 186 1.62 8.84 -9.82
CA LEU A 186 0.85 9.90 -9.19
C LEU A 186 1.60 11.22 -9.30
N VAL A 187 0.99 12.22 -9.92
CA VAL A 187 1.50 13.59 -10.00
C VAL A 187 0.59 14.50 -9.18
N LEU A 188 1.18 15.25 -8.26
CA LEU A 188 0.48 16.20 -7.39
C LEU A 188 1.17 17.56 -7.43
N ILE A 189 0.41 18.58 -7.81
CA ILE A 189 0.85 19.97 -7.97
C ILE A 189 0.14 20.81 -6.90
N PRO A 190 0.85 21.69 -6.17
CA PRO A 190 0.25 22.59 -5.19
C PRO A 190 -0.90 23.42 -5.80
N ILE A 191 -1.96 23.64 -5.02
CA ILE A 191 -3.05 24.54 -5.43
C ILE A 191 -2.67 26.00 -5.16
N ALA A 192 -1.98 26.26 -4.05
CA ALA A 192 -1.43 27.56 -3.73
C ALA A 192 -0.21 27.84 -4.63
N GLN A 193 -0.14 29.05 -5.19
CA GLN A 193 1.00 29.52 -5.97
C GLN A 193 1.98 30.22 -5.02
N ASP A 194 2.72 29.43 -4.24
CA ASP A 194 3.85 29.91 -3.46
C ASP A 194 5.11 29.09 -3.78
N ASP A 195 6.27 29.72 -3.62
CA ASP A 195 7.56 29.08 -3.92
C ASP A 195 8.02 28.10 -2.83
N LYS A 196 7.22 27.92 -1.75
CA LYS A 196 7.58 27.08 -0.59
C LYS A 196 7.08 25.64 -0.77
N HIS A 197 6.08 25.43 -1.60
CA HIS A 197 5.47 24.13 -1.84
C HIS A 197 5.88 23.60 -3.22
N LEU A 198 6.66 22.53 -3.22
CA LEU A 198 7.08 21.84 -4.45
C LEU A 198 6.13 20.70 -4.77
N SER A 199 5.96 20.42 -6.07
CA SER A 199 5.19 19.29 -6.57
C SER A 199 5.75 17.97 -6.06
N VAL A 200 4.87 16.97 -5.95
CA VAL A 200 5.21 15.60 -5.55
C VAL A 200 4.88 14.69 -6.71
N ILE A 201 5.87 13.92 -7.18
CA ILE A 201 5.67 12.87 -8.17
C ILE A 201 6.03 11.55 -7.51
N CYS A 202 5.13 10.57 -7.53
CA CYS A 202 5.32 9.25 -6.97
C CYS A 202 5.12 8.18 -8.04
N ASP A 203 6.07 7.26 -8.16
CA ASP A 203 6.01 6.09 -9.03
C ASP A 203 5.79 4.84 -8.16
N PHE A 204 4.71 4.11 -8.39
CA PHE A 204 4.39 2.85 -7.71
C PHE A 204 5.13 1.68 -8.39
N ASP A 205 6.45 1.68 -8.23
CA ASP A 205 7.44 0.86 -8.94
C ASP A 205 7.93 -0.36 -8.15
N ARG A 206 7.24 -0.73 -7.05
CA ARG A 206 7.65 -1.81 -6.14
C ARG A 206 6.87 -3.12 -6.32
N GLY A 207 6.13 -3.26 -7.41
CA GLY A 207 5.29 -4.44 -7.67
C GLY A 207 4.03 -4.52 -6.79
N ASP A 208 3.73 -3.46 -6.04
CA ASP A 208 2.54 -3.35 -5.20
C ASP A 208 1.90 -1.94 -5.29
N SER A 209 0.76 -1.77 -4.61
CA SER A 209 0.01 -0.51 -4.55
C SER A 209 0.20 0.21 -3.20
N ARG A 210 1.15 -0.25 -2.37
CA ARG A 210 1.38 0.19 -0.99
C ARG A 210 2.66 0.99 -0.85
N ARG A 211 3.64 0.82 -1.72
CA ARG A 211 4.93 1.50 -1.69
C ARG A 211 5.14 2.27 -2.98
N ALA A 212 5.75 3.44 -2.87
CA ALA A 212 6.10 4.24 -4.03
C ALA A 212 7.42 4.99 -3.80
N SER A 213 8.18 5.14 -4.88
CA SER A 213 9.32 6.05 -4.94
C SER A 213 8.85 7.42 -5.43
N CYS A 214 9.05 8.43 -4.59
CA CYS A 214 8.59 9.78 -4.84
C CYS A 214 9.75 10.79 -4.88
N HIS A 215 9.49 11.91 -5.54
CA HIS A 215 10.40 13.04 -5.63
C HIS A 215 9.66 14.36 -5.39
N ARG A 216 10.33 15.29 -4.70
CA ARG A 216 9.91 16.70 -4.67
C ARG A 216 10.50 17.39 -5.89
N VAL A 217 9.66 18.02 -6.72
CA VAL A 217 10.12 18.60 -8.00
C VAL A 217 9.62 20.02 -8.21
N LEU A 218 10.41 20.79 -8.97
CA LEU A 218 9.97 22.07 -9.52
C LEU A 218 9.02 21.83 -10.70
N GLU A 219 7.88 22.52 -10.73
CA GLU A 219 6.84 22.30 -11.74
C GLU A 219 7.34 22.56 -13.17
N GLY A 220 8.09 23.65 -13.39
CA GLY A 220 8.52 24.06 -14.73
C GLY A 220 9.66 23.23 -15.33
N THR A 221 10.60 22.74 -14.51
CA THR A 221 11.81 22.04 -14.98
C THR A 221 11.77 20.54 -14.71
N LEU A 222 10.87 20.07 -13.83
CA LEU A 222 10.87 18.72 -13.26
C LEU A 222 12.18 18.36 -12.53
N HIS A 223 12.98 19.37 -12.16
CA HIS A 223 14.21 19.16 -11.40
C HIS A 223 13.88 18.56 -10.04
N GLN A 224 14.60 17.50 -9.67
CA GLN A 224 14.39 16.79 -8.41
C GLN A 224 15.17 17.49 -7.30
N CYS A 225 14.45 17.91 -6.26
CA CYS A 225 15.00 18.62 -5.10
C CYS A 225 15.16 17.72 -3.86
N ALA A 226 14.36 16.65 -3.79
CA ALA A 226 14.40 15.68 -2.71
C ALA A 226 13.90 14.31 -3.16
N ASN A 227 14.41 13.28 -2.50
CA ASN A 227 13.96 11.90 -2.65
C ASN A 227 13.09 11.50 -1.46
N LEU A 228 11.99 10.81 -1.72
CA LEU A 228 11.00 10.43 -0.72
C LEU A 228 10.51 9.01 -1.01
N SER A 229 10.79 8.05 -0.14
CA SER A 229 10.24 6.70 -0.26
C SER A 229 9.06 6.55 0.68
N VAL A 230 7.86 6.35 0.15
CA VAL A 230 6.63 6.28 0.95
C VAL A 230 6.06 4.88 1.04
N HIS A 231 5.37 4.61 2.15
CA HIS A 231 4.57 3.42 2.35
C HIS A 231 3.17 3.79 2.85
N LEU A 232 2.18 2.99 2.45
CA LEU A 232 0.80 3.12 2.88
C LEU A 232 0.71 2.81 4.37
N GLN A 233 0.17 3.76 5.14
CA GLN A 233 -0.15 3.54 6.54
C GLN A 233 -1.38 2.63 6.66
N GLY A 234 -1.31 1.65 7.57
CA GLY A 234 -2.45 0.78 7.84
C GLY A 234 -3.61 1.56 8.46
N HIS A 235 -4.83 1.29 7.99
CA HIS A 235 -6.03 1.62 8.74
C HIS A 235 -6.12 0.60 9.88
N HIS A 236 -5.73 0.99 11.09
CA HIS A 236 -5.99 0.20 12.29
C HIS A 236 -7.46 0.32 12.70
#